data_AF-A0A1W9I5X5-F1
#
_entry.id   AF-A0A1W9I5X5-F1
#
_cell.length_a   1.000
_cell.length_b   1.000
_cell.length_c   1.000
_cell.angle_alpha   90.00
_cell.angle_beta   90.00
_cell.angle_gamma   90.00
#
_symmetry.space_group_name_H-M   'P 1'
#
loop_
_entity.id
_entity.type
_entity.pdbx_description
1 polymer ?
#
loop_
_entity_poly.entity_id
_entity_poly.type
_entity_poly.pdbx_seq_one_letter_code
_entity_poly.pdbx_strand_id
1 'polypeptide(L)'
;MFDMLLMSVACVHFNILAGCPAGDTSNIRKLSLLMWGCWCWQWVLFANCARIMLSPDGSWAIEQVALAGLVATLVLLADATIFIAASWHAHGLAELSRLGFRLPLSQLERIKSLVPLCVRLGSALIVANLMAIVTGLSAFQNDIRKEIDKVYQTQNAVVIAEARARFDREISESQQKQSALRREIDQKEVDIRVLRPLVINPNIDEPEIKIALDRVSVAEAAKARADTALAAARRMAADELGGECGPGLSCRLGEGPRWRAARDRIASSQQAAAEAAIALRDAQAKLREVQERKSAEQKRQIQAAESRLKEVLTAIAAQEAQLALLASNHQLQLLDRDRKVAEAVMADPRHVAREEGLLSRLSALKRLMEDPSVSMLVYLLDGFFMLLELSAVCGKMIALVPMEYTRKLVERDLSGAKRAANRLKSAGPVATLDAPTAQPAMKIEDPATAPPDDASPPAVVREMPTTTPNPLIRLRRPPGRRWRPPGLDEPRPVDGGSV
;
A
#
# COMPACT_ATOMS: atom_id res chain seq x y z
N MET A 1 -29.11 -32.68 -34.73
CA MET A 1 -28.39 -32.91 -33.46
C MET A 1 -28.86 -31.96 -32.36
N PHE A 2 -28.84 -30.63 -32.57
CA PHE A 2 -29.27 -29.65 -31.56
C PHE A 2 -30.72 -29.83 -31.07
N ASP A 3 -31.67 -30.05 -31.98
CA ASP A 3 -33.07 -30.27 -31.59
C ASP A 3 -33.27 -31.56 -30.77
N MET A 4 -32.51 -32.63 -31.03
CA MET A 4 -32.56 -33.84 -30.19
C MET A 4 -32.08 -33.57 -28.76
N LEU A 5 -31.06 -32.74 -28.60
CA LEU A 5 -30.53 -32.37 -27.29
C LEU A 5 -31.53 -31.51 -26.51
N LEU A 6 -32.16 -30.53 -27.18
CA LEU A 6 -33.26 -29.74 -26.59
C LEU A 6 -34.44 -30.61 -26.15
N MET A 7 -34.83 -31.60 -26.95
CA MET A 7 -35.94 -32.50 -26.63
C MET A 7 -35.60 -33.43 -25.46
N SER A 8 -34.34 -33.87 -25.35
CA SER A 8 -33.85 -34.66 -24.21
C SER A 8 -33.91 -33.89 -22.88
N VAL A 9 -33.58 -32.58 -22.90
CA VAL A 9 -33.67 -31.70 -21.72
C VAL A 9 -35.11 -31.60 -21.19
N ALA A 10 -36.11 -31.61 -22.08
CA ALA A 10 -37.52 -31.65 -21.70
C ALA A 10 -38.05 -33.06 -21.37
N CYS A 11 -37.17 -34.07 -21.32
CA CYS A 11 -37.52 -35.48 -21.12
C CYS A 11 -38.55 -36.01 -22.13
N VAL A 12 -38.47 -35.56 -23.39
CA VAL A 12 -39.43 -35.93 -24.43
C VAL A 12 -38.97 -37.14 -25.24
N HIS A 13 -39.86 -38.11 -25.42
CA HIS A 13 -39.64 -39.24 -26.31
C HIS A 13 -39.84 -38.83 -27.77
N PHE A 14 -38.75 -38.75 -28.53
CA PHE A 14 -38.77 -38.37 -29.94
C PHE A 14 -39.76 -39.19 -30.78
N ASN A 15 -39.86 -40.50 -30.52
CA ASN A 15 -40.75 -41.39 -31.26
C ASN A 15 -42.24 -41.08 -31.06
N ILE A 16 -42.63 -40.60 -29.87
CA ILE A 16 -44.01 -40.16 -29.62
C ILE A 16 -44.25 -38.81 -30.28
N LEU A 17 -43.29 -37.90 -30.13
CA LEU A 17 -43.38 -36.54 -30.67
C LEU A 17 -43.49 -36.53 -32.20
N ALA A 18 -42.79 -37.43 -32.90
CA ALA A 18 -42.85 -37.54 -34.36
C ALA A 18 -44.27 -37.80 -34.89
N GLY A 19 -45.15 -38.39 -34.07
CA GLY A 19 -46.55 -38.61 -34.41
C GLY A 19 -47.49 -37.48 -33.97
N CYS A 20 -47.00 -36.39 -33.40
CA CYS A 20 -47.83 -35.30 -32.86
C CYS A 20 -47.96 -34.13 -33.86
N PRO A 21 -49.01 -33.28 -33.76
CA PRO A 21 -49.16 -32.08 -34.56
C PRO A 21 -47.97 -31.13 -34.42
N ALA A 22 -47.70 -30.34 -35.47
CA ALA A 22 -46.60 -29.36 -35.47
C ALA A 22 -46.69 -28.34 -34.31
N GLY A 23 -47.90 -28.06 -33.82
CA GLY A 23 -48.12 -27.20 -32.64
C GLY A 23 -47.48 -27.74 -31.37
N ASP A 24 -47.59 -29.05 -31.11
CA ASP A 24 -46.98 -29.69 -29.92
C ASP A 24 -45.46 -29.71 -30.02
N THR A 25 -44.92 -29.99 -31.21
CA THR A 25 -43.48 -29.91 -31.47
C THR A 25 -42.94 -28.49 -31.27
N SER A 26 -43.69 -27.46 -31.68
CA SER A 26 -43.35 -26.06 -31.43
C SER A 26 -43.39 -25.71 -29.93
N ASN A 27 -44.43 -26.14 -29.23
CA ASN A 27 -44.61 -25.89 -27.80
C ASN A 27 -43.52 -26.56 -26.97
N ILE A 28 -43.19 -27.82 -27.26
CA ILE A 28 -42.09 -28.53 -26.61
C ILE A 28 -40.76 -27.85 -26.91
N ARG A 29 -40.50 -27.43 -28.14
CA ARG A 29 -39.26 -26.69 -28.47
C ARG A 29 -39.14 -25.40 -27.68
N LYS A 30 -40.23 -24.62 -27.56
CA LYS A 30 -40.28 -23.40 -26.74
C LYS A 30 -40.05 -23.71 -25.27
N LEU A 31 -40.64 -24.80 -24.75
CA LEU A 31 -40.43 -25.23 -23.37
C LEU A 31 -38.97 -25.66 -23.12
N SER A 32 -38.38 -26.45 -24.01
CA SER A 32 -36.97 -26.84 -23.95
C SER A 32 -36.03 -25.63 -23.92
N LEU A 33 -36.29 -24.62 -24.76
CA LEU A 33 -35.53 -23.38 -24.76
C LEU A 33 -35.71 -22.59 -23.44
N LEU A 34 -36.95 -22.52 -22.93
CA LEU A 34 -37.24 -21.89 -21.64
C LEU A 34 -36.49 -22.60 -20.49
N MET A 35 -36.48 -23.94 -20.48
CA MET A 35 -35.75 -24.73 -19.49
C MET A 35 -34.25 -24.51 -19.56
N TRP A 36 -33.69 -24.47 -20.77
CA TRP A 36 -32.27 -24.17 -20.95
C TRP A 36 -31.92 -22.76 -20.48
N GLY A 37 -32.75 -21.77 -20.82
CA GLY A 37 -32.62 -20.40 -20.32
C GLY A 37 -32.67 -20.33 -18.80
N CYS A 38 -33.63 -21.02 -18.17
CA CYS A 38 -33.72 -21.13 -16.72
C CYS A 38 -32.47 -21.78 -16.11
N TRP A 39 -31.94 -22.82 -16.73
CA TRP A 39 -30.73 -23.51 -16.24
C TRP A 39 -29.49 -22.63 -16.33
N CYS A 40 -29.26 -21.99 -17.47
CA CYS A 40 -28.15 -21.03 -17.64
C CYS A 40 -28.26 -19.90 -16.61
N TRP A 41 -29.47 -19.37 -16.40
CA TRP A 41 -29.74 -18.35 -15.40
C TRP A 41 -29.42 -18.84 -13.99
N GLN A 42 -29.97 -19.98 -13.58
CA GLN A 42 -29.70 -20.61 -12.28
C GLN A 42 -28.21 -20.86 -12.07
N TRP A 43 -27.50 -21.29 -13.11
CA TRP A 43 -26.05 -21.51 -13.03
C TRP A 43 -25.29 -20.22 -12.74
N VAL A 44 -25.55 -19.16 -13.52
CA VAL A 44 -24.95 -17.84 -13.31
C VAL A 44 -25.25 -17.32 -11.89
N LEU A 45 -26.48 -17.53 -11.42
CA LEU A 45 -26.90 -17.12 -10.08
C LEU A 45 -26.18 -17.88 -8.99
N PHE A 46 -26.20 -19.22 -9.02
CA PHE A 46 -25.52 -20.03 -8.01
C PHE A 46 -24.02 -19.77 -8.01
N ALA A 47 -23.42 -19.49 -9.17
CA ALA A 47 -22.00 -19.17 -9.27
C ALA A 47 -21.69 -17.84 -8.58
N ASN A 48 -22.55 -16.82 -8.76
CA ASN A 48 -22.45 -15.55 -8.05
C ASN A 48 -22.70 -15.71 -6.53
N CYS A 49 -23.68 -16.52 -6.13
CA CYS A 49 -23.96 -16.84 -4.73
C CYS A 49 -22.75 -17.50 -4.07
N ALA A 50 -22.20 -18.54 -4.71
CA ALA A 50 -21.04 -19.26 -4.23
C ALA A 50 -19.83 -18.33 -4.11
N ARG A 51 -19.61 -17.43 -5.08
CA ARG A 51 -18.57 -16.39 -5.00
C ARG A 51 -18.74 -15.50 -3.78
N ILE A 52 -19.94 -14.99 -3.54
CA ILE A 52 -20.20 -14.03 -2.45
C ILE A 52 -20.13 -14.70 -1.08
N MET A 53 -20.60 -15.95 -0.97
CA MET A 53 -20.65 -16.70 0.28
C MET A 53 -19.31 -17.34 0.66
N LEU A 54 -18.57 -17.86 -0.31
CA LEU A 54 -17.39 -18.68 -0.07
C LEU A 54 -16.07 -17.97 -0.34
N SER A 55 -16.08 -16.77 -0.96
CA SER A 55 -14.88 -15.97 -1.16
C SER A 55 -14.89 -14.70 -0.29
N PRO A 56 -14.03 -14.63 0.75
CA PRO A 56 -13.86 -13.43 1.57
C PRO A 56 -13.50 -12.20 0.72
N ASP A 57 -12.62 -12.42 -0.28
CA ASP A 57 -12.10 -11.37 -1.15
C ASP A 57 -12.98 -11.10 -2.37
N GLY A 58 -13.97 -11.97 -2.62
CA GLY A 58 -14.82 -11.92 -3.80
C GLY A 58 -14.15 -12.47 -5.07
N SER A 59 -13.03 -13.18 -4.93
CA SER A 59 -12.35 -13.91 -6.02
C SER A 59 -13.20 -15.10 -6.48
N TRP A 60 -13.12 -15.41 -7.78
CA TRP A 60 -13.77 -16.57 -8.36
C TRP A 60 -12.90 -17.82 -8.14
N ALA A 61 -13.38 -18.77 -7.35
CA ALA A 61 -12.78 -20.11 -7.31
C ALA A 61 -13.51 -21.05 -8.27
N ILE A 62 -12.77 -21.85 -9.04
CA ILE A 62 -13.34 -22.81 -9.99
C ILE A 62 -14.27 -23.80 -9.28
N GLU A 63 -13.92 -24.19 -8.05
CA GLU A 63 -14.72 -25.10 -7.21
C GLU A 63 -16.12 -24.54 -6.91
N GLN A 64 -16.23 -23.23 -6.70
CA GLN A 64 -17.50 -22.54 -6.43
C GLN A 64 -18.41 -22.53 -7.67
N VAL A 65 -17.81 -22.30 -8.84
CA VAL A 65 -18.52 -22.35 -10.13
C VAL A 65 -18.97 -23.78 -10.47
N ALA A 66 -18.15 -24.77 -10.15
CA ALA A 66 -18.47 -26.19 -10.33
C ALA A 66 -19.62 -26.64 -9.41
N LEU A 67 -19.57 -26.26 -8.12
CA LEU A 67 -20.65 -26.54 -7.17
C LEU A 67 -21.96 -25.88 -7.60
N ALA A 68 -21.90 -24.63 -8.06
CA ALA A 68 -23.04 -23.93 -8.64
C ALA A 68 -23.63 -24.66 -9.86
N GLY A 69 -22.76 -25.18 -10.74
CA GLY A 69 -23.14 -26.03 -11.88
C GLY A 69 -23.88 -27.28 -11.46
N LEU A 70 -23.36 -27.98 -10.45
CA LEU A 70 -23.99 -29.18 -9.89
C LEU A 70 -25.39 -28.86 -9.37
N VAL A 71 -25.52 -27.83 -8.52
CA VAL A 71 -26.80 -27.44 -7.91
C VAL A 71 -27.82 -27.02 -8.97
N ALA A 72 -27.42 -26.15 -9.92
CA ALA A 72 -28.29 -25.75 -11.03
C ALA A 72 -28.77 -26.95 -11.85
N THR A 73 -27.89 -27.92 -12.09
CA THR A 73 -28.21 -29.15 -12.83
C THR A 73 -29.16 -30.07 -12.07
N LEU A 74 -28.99 -30.22 -10.76
CA LEU A 74 -29.91 -30.98 -9.91
C LEU A 74 -31.31 -30.34 -9.87
N VAL A 75 -31.37 -29.00 -9.78
CA VAL A 75 -32.63 -28.25 -9.84
C VAL A 75 -33.31 -28.47 -11.18
N LEU A 76 -32.57 -28.36 -12.30
CA LEU A 76 -33.12 -28.62 -13.63
C LEU A 76 -33.61 -30.06 -13.78
N LEU A 77 -32.88 -31.04 -13.26
CA LEU A 77 -33.25 -32.44 -13.34
C LEU A 77 -34.54 -32.72 -12.55
N ALA A 78 -34.66 -32.17 -11.34
CA ALA A 78 -35.90 -32.23 -10.57
C ALA A 78 -37.06 -31.55 -11.32
N ASP A 79 -36.80 -30.38 -11.93
CA ASP A 79 -37.75 -29.65 -12.79
C ASP A 79 -38.29 -30.52 -13.93
N ALA A 80 -37.38 -31.14 -14.68
CA ALA A 80 -37.71 -31.96 -15.83
C ALA A 80 -38.46 -33.24 -15.45
N THR A 81 -37.94 -33.96 -14.45
CA THR A 81 -38.38 -35.33 -14.13
C THR A 81 -39.58 -35.38 -13.19
N ILE A 82 -39.59 -34.56 -12.14
CA ILE A 82 -40.62 -34.62 -11.10
C ILE A 82 -41.81 -33.76 -11.49
N PHE A 83 -41.57 -32.58 -12.05
CA PHE A 83 -42.64 -31.60 -12.26
C PHE A 83 -43.18 -31.63 -13.69
N ILE A 84 -42.33 -31.56 -14.71
CA ILE A 84 -42.79 -31.54 -16.10
C ILE A 84 -43.39 -32.90 -16.48
N ALA A 85 -42.66 -34.01 -16.30
CA ALA A 85 -43.18 -35.33 -16.65
C ALA A 85 -44.45 -35.70 -15.87
N ALA A 86 -44.51 -35.42 -14.55
CA ALA A 86 -45.71 -35.70 -13.77
C ALA A 86 -46.89 -34.80 -14.15
N SER A 87 -46.65 -33.51 -14.43
CA SER A 87 -47.70 -32.59 -14.89
C SER A 87 -48.25 -33.01 -16.24
N TRP A 88 -47.39 -33.42 -17.18
CA TRP A 88 -47.80 -33.93 -18.48
C TRP A 88 -48.63 -35.20 -18.36
N HIS A 89 -48.21 -36.12 -17.50
CA HIS A 89 -48.99 -37.33 -17.24
C HIS A 89 -50.36 -37.00 -16.63
N ALA A 90 -50.44 -36.02 -15.72
CA ALA A 90 -51.71 -35.55 -15.14
C ALA A 90 -52.63 -34.91 -16.20
N HIS A 91 -52.10 -34.06 -17.08
CA HIS A 91 -52.87 -33.46 -18.18
C HIS A 91 -53.33 -34.52 -19.20
N GLY A 92 -52.48 -35.49 -19.54
CA GLY A 92 -52.85 -36.59 -20.43
C GLY A 92 -53.96 -37.48 -19.85
N LEU A 93 -53.91 -37.78 -18.54
CA LEU A 93 -55.00 -38.48 -17.85
C LEU A 93 -56.30 -37.67 -17.82
N ALA A 94 -56.20 -36.36 -17.57
CA ALA A 94 -57.36 -35.47 -17.59
C ALA A 94 -58.00 -35.42 -18.99
N GLU A 95 -57.20 -35.36 -20.05
CA GLU A 95 -57.70 -35.34 -21.42
C GLU A 95 -58.34 -36.68 -21.82
N LEU A 96 -57.75 -37.82 -21.46
CA LEU A 96 -58.38 -39.13 -21.64
C LEU A 96 -59.72 -39.23 -20.89
N SER A 97 -59.79 -38.67 -19.68
CA SER A 97 -61.05 -38.64 -18.92
C SER A 97 -62.13 -37.81 -19.60
N ARG A 98 -61.76 -36.68 -20.23
CA ARG A 98 -62.66 -35.83 -21.04
C ARG A 98 -63.20 -36.57 -22.26
N LEU A 99 -62.39 -37.42 -22.87
CA LEU A 99 -62.77 -38.26 -24.01
C LEU A 99 -63.62 -39.48 -23.61
N GLY A 100 -64.01 -39.60 -22.34
CA GLY A 100 -64.94 -40.63 -21.86
C GLY A 100 -64.27 -41.88 -21.26
N PHE A 101 -62.95 -41.92 -21.13
CA PHE A 101 -62.28 -43.02 -20.43
C PHE A 101 -62.51 -42.91 -18.92
N ARG A 102 -63.22 -43.90 -18.34
CA ARG A 102 -63.40 -44.00 -16.88
C ARG A 102 -62.12 -44.48 -16.22
N LEU A 103 -61.26 -43.54 -15.84
CA LEU A 103 -60.09 -43.81 -15.00
C LEU A 103 -60.53 -43.83 -13.53
N PRO A 104 -60.15 -44.84 -12.73
CA PRO A 104 -60.44 -44.90 -11.30
C PRO A 104 -59.51 -43.94 -10.54
N LEU A 105 -59.57 -42.65 -10.84
CA LEU A 105 -58.79 -41.63 -10.15
C LEU A 105 -59.49 -41.28 -8.83
N SER A 106 -58.93 -41.75 -7.73
CA SER A 106 -59.42 -41.42 -6.38
C SER A 106 -59.24 -39.92 -6.10
N GLN A 107 -60.10 -39.30 -5.28
CA GLN A 107 -59.89 -37.90 -4.84
C GLN A 107 -58.51 -37.70 -4.19
N LEU A 108 -57.98 -38.76 -3.57
CA LEU A 108 -56.67 -38.78 -2.95
C LEU A 108 -55.53 -38.63 -3.98
N GLU A 109 -55.69 -39.12 -5.20
CA GLU A 109 -54.72 -38.92 -6.30
C GLU A 109 -54.74 -37.48 -6.84
N ARG A 110 -55.89 -36.80 -6.80
CA ARG A 110 -56.00 -35.38 -7.14
C ARG A 110 -55.34 -34.48 -6.09
N ILE A 111 -55.39 -34.85 -4.82
CA ILE A 111 -54.68 -34.12 -3.76
C ILE A 111 -53.17 -34.39 -3.85
N LYS A 112 -52.78 -35.64 -4.14
CA LYS A 112 -51.37 -35.99 -4.36
C LYS A 112 -50.72 -35.21 -5.50
N SER A 113 -51.46 -34.80 -6.54
CA SER A 113 -50.92 -33.97 -7.61
C SER A 113 -50.70 -32.50 -7.23
N LEU A 114 -51.31 -32.01 -6.14
CA LEU A 114 -51.07 -30.66 -5.60
C LEU A 114 -49.81 -30.56 -4.74
N VAL A 115 -49.41 -31.66 -4.09
CA VAL A 115 -48.18 -31.71 -3.28
C VAL A 115 -46.94 -31.27 -4.05
N PRO A 116 -46.61 -31.83 -5.24
CA PRO A 116 -45.44 -31.38 -6.00
C PRO A 116 -45.55 -29.91 -6.40
N LEU A 117 -46.75 -29.41 -6.73
CA LEU A 117 -46.96 -27.99 -7.02
C LEU A 117 -46.58 -27.10 -5.82
N CYS A 118 -47.04 -27.45 -4.62
CA CYS A 118 -46.75 -26.68 -3.40
C CYS A 118 -45.25 -26.75 -3.05
N VAL A 119 -44.64 -27.94 -3.17
CA VAL A 119 -43.19 -28.13 -2.95
C VAL A 119 -42.39 -27.27 -3.92
N ARG A 120 -42.78 -27.23 -5.20
CA ARG A 120 -42.15 -26.42 -6.24
C ARG A 120 -42.29 -24.92 -5.97
N LEU A 121 -43.47 -24.47 -5.59
CA LEU A 121 -43.70 -23.07 -5.27
C LEU A 121 -42.85 -22.67 -4.05
N GLY A 122 -42.85 -23.51 -3.00
CA GLY A 122 -42.04 -23.30 -1.81
C GLY A 122 -40.55 -23.26 -2.11
N SER A 123 -40.02 -24.19 -2.92
CA SER A 123 -38.61 -24.19 -3.29
C SER A 123 -38.24 -22.99 -4.16
N ALA A 124 -39.11 -22.59 -5.10
CA ALA A 124 -38.91 -21.40 -5.92
C ALA A 124 -38.87 -20.12 -5.07
N LEU A 125 -39.73 -20.00 -4.05
CA LEU A 125 -39.71 -18.87 -3.12
C LEU A 125 -38.45 -18.84 -2.26
N ILE A 126 -37.98 -20.00 -1.79
CA ILE A 126 -36.70 -20.10 -1.04
C ILE A 126 -35.53 -19.66 -1.92
N VAL A 127 -35.48 -20.13 -3.17
CA VAL A 127 -34.43 -19.75 -4.13
C VAL A 127 -34.52 -18.26 -4.45
N ALA A 128 -35.71 -17.71 -4.70
CA ALA A 128 -35.94 -16.29 -4.91
C ALA A 128 -35.40 -15.44 -3.76
N ASN A 129 -35.73 -15.80 -2.52
CA ASN A 129 -35.26 -15.11 -1.34
C ASN A 129 -33.74 -15.20 -1.20
N LEU A 130 -33.15 -16.38 -1.40
CA LEU A 130 -31.70 -16.54 -1.38
C LEU A 130 -31.00 -15.65 -2.42
N MET A 131 -31.54 -15.59 -3.65
CA MET A 131 -31.00 -14.75 -4.72
C MET A 131 -31.08 -13.27 -4.38
N ALA A 132 -32.19 -12.84 -3.80
CA ALA A 132 -32.38 -11.46 -3.42
C ALA A 132 -31.44 -11.05 -2.28
N ILE A 133 -31.25 -11.90 -1.27
CA ILE A 133 -30.25 -11.71 -0.22
C ILE A 133 -28.84 -11.58 -0.82
N VAL A 134 -28.44 -12.51 -1.67
CA VAL A 134 -27.09 -12.48 -2.29
C VAL A 134 -26.91 -11.24 -3.16
N THR A 135 -27.92 -10.88 -3.96
CA THR A 135 -27.88 -9.70 -4.81
C THR A 135 -27.81 -8.43 -3.97
N GLY A 136 -28.56 -8.36 -2.87
CA GLY A 136 -28.49 -7.27 -1.90
C GLY A 136 -27.10 -7.17 -1.27
N LEU A 137 -26.53 -8.29 -0.80
CA LEU A 137 -25.17 -8.35 -0.29
C LEU A 137 -24.13 -7.87 -1.32
N SER A 138 -24.33 -8.18 -2.61
CA SER A 138 -23.45 -7.72 -3.69
C SER A 138 -23.64 -6.24 -4.00
N ALA A 139 -24.88 -5.77 -4.08
CA ALA A 139 -25.21 -4.39 -4.44
C ALA A 139 -24.71 -3.42 -3.36
N PHE A 140 -24.82 -3.80 -2.09
CA PHE A 140 -24.39 -3.02 -0.94
C PHE A 140 -23.00 -3.40 -0.42
N GLN A 141 -22.18 -4.11 -1.20
CA GLN A 141 -20.89 -4.64 -0.73
C GLN A 141 -19.98 -3.57 -0.10
N ASN A 142 -19.91 -2.38 -0.70
CA ASN A 142 -19.07 -1.29 -0.21
C ASN A 142 -19.60 -0.71 1.11
N ASP A 143 -20.92 -0.55 1.24
CA ASP A 143 -21.51 0.03 2.44
C ASP A 143 -21.55 -0.99 3.59
N ILE A 144 -21.75 -2.27 3.29
CA ILE A 144 -21.56 -3.37 4.25
C ILE A 144 -20.13 -3.37 4.78
N ARG A 145 -19.12 -3.22 3.91
CA ARG A 145 -17.71 -3.13 4.34
C ARG A 145 -17.49 -1.94 5.28
N LYS A 146 -18.01 -0.76 4.93
CA LYS A 146 -17.93 0.43 5.79
C LYS A 146 -18.58 0.22 7.15
N GLU A 147 -19.75 -0.41 7.20
CA GLU A 147 -20.44 -0.67 8.46
C GLU A 147 -19.68 -1.68 9.32
N ILE A 148 -19.13 -2.74 8.71
CA ILE A 148 -18.22 -3.68 9.41
C ILE A 148 -16.97 -2.95 9.92
N ASP A 149 -16.36 -2.09 9.10
CA ASP A 149 -15.18 -1.30 9.47
C ASP A 149 -15.47 -0.33 10.61
N LYS A 150 -16.66 0.29 10.62
CA LYS A 150 -17.12 1.18 11.69
C LYS A 150 -17.27 0.42 13.01
N VAL A 151 -17.86 -0.77 12.98
CA VAL A 151 -17.99 -1.63 14.18
C VAL A 151 -16.61 -2.03 14.69
N TYR A 152 -15.75 -2.50 13.79
CA TYR A 152 -14.37 -2.87 14.11
C TYR A 152 -13.59 -1.70 14.72
N GLN A 153 -13.69 -0.49 14.14
CA GLN A 153 -13.07 0.72 14.65
C GLN A 153 -13.62 1.12 16.03
N THR A 154 -14.92 0.94 16.24
CA THR A 154 -15.56 1.25 17.53
C THR A 154 -15.11 0.28 18.62
N GLN A 155 -15.06 -1.02 18.32
CA GLN A 155 -14.61 -2.06 19.26
C GLN A 155 -13.13 -1.91 19.60
N ASN A 156 -12.30 -1.54 18.62
CA ASN A 156 -10.85 -1.38 18.80
C ASN A 156 -10.43 0.08 19.03
N ALA A 157 -11.36 1.00 19.33
CA ALA A 157 -11.09 2.44 19.38
C ALA A 157 -9.94 2.79 20.34
N VAL A 158 -9.95 2.16 21.53
CA VAL A 158 -8.92 2.37 22.56
C VAL A 158 -7.55 1.88 22.09
N VAL A 159 -7.48 0.66 21.57
CA VAL A 159 -6.22 0.05 21.08
C VAL A 159 -5.65 0.84 19.89
N ILE A 160 -6.51 1.26 18.96
CA ILE A 160 -6.12 2.09 17.81
C ILE A 160 -5.60 3.45 18.27
N ALA A 161 -6.27 4.09 19.24
CA ALA A 161 -5.84 5.38 19.78
C ALA A 161 -4.48 5.29 20.50
N GLU A 162 -4.29 4.26 21.33
CA GLU A 162 -3.02 4.03 22.03
C GLU A 162 -1.87 3.74 21.07
N ALA A 163 -2.10 2.87 20.07
CA ALA A 163 -1.10 2.56 19.05
C ALA A 163 -0.71 3.81 18.25
N ARG A 164 -1.70 4.61 17.80
CA ARG A 164 -1.44 5.88 17.12
C ARG A 164 -0.66 6.85 17.99
N ALA A 165 -1.07 7.04 19.24
CA ALA A 165 -0.38 7.94 20.16
C ALA A 165 1.09 7.56 20.40
N ARG A 166 1.40 6.26 20.43
CA ARG A 166 2.78 5.77 20.53
C ARG A 166 3.62 6.19 19.34
N PHE A 167 3.15 5.94 18.12
CA PHE A 167 3.90 6.29 16.91
C PHE A 167 3.94 7.80 16.65
N ASP A 168 2.86 8.53 16.96
CA ASP A 168 2.84 9.99 16.87
C ASP A 168 3.85 10.61 17.83
N ARG A 169 4.05 10.02 19.03
CA ARG A 169 5.12 10.41 19.94
C ARG A 169 6.50 10.17 19.33
N GLU A 170 6.77 8.98 18.78
CA GLU A 170 8.07 8.67 18.13
C GLU A 170 8.37 9.63 16.96
N ILE A 171 7.36 9.96 16.15
CA ILE A 171 7.46 10.93 15.05
C ILE A 171 7.78 12.32 15.60
N SER A 172 7.10 12.74 16.67
CA SER A 172 7.35 14.03 17.32
C SER A 172 8.76 14.13 17.93
N GLU A 173 9.26 13.06 18.55
CA GLU A 173 10.62 12.99 19.09
C GLU A 173 11.68 13.06 17.97
N SER A 174 11.43 12.38 16.85
CA SER A 174 12.27 12.46 15.64
C SER A 174 12.33 13.88 15.09
N GLN A 175 11.18 14.56 15.03
CA GLN A 175 11.10 15.97 14.60
C GLN A 175 11.81 16.91 15.59
N GLN A 176 11.65 16.69 16.90
CA GLN A 176 12.36 17.45 17.93
C GLN A 176 13.89 17.32 17.77
N LYS A 177 14.40 16.10 17.55
CA LYS A 177 15.82 15.84 17.29
C LYS A 177 16.32 16.60 16.05
N GLN A 178 15.55 16.62 14.96
CA GLN A 178 15.90 17.42 13.78
C GLN A 178 15.95 18.91 14.09
N SER A 179 14.97 19.43 14.86
CA SER A 179 14.93 20.85 15.22
C SER A 179 16.08 21.25 16.13
N ALA A 180 16.48 20.38 17.07
CA ALA A 180 17.63 20.60 17.94
C ALA A 180 18.93 20.65 17.12
N LEU A 181 19.13 19.69 16.21
CA LEU A 181 20.32 19.63 15.37
C LEU A 181 20.42 20.83 14.41
N ARG A 182 19.30 21.31 13.87
CA ARG A 182 19.27 22.55 13.08
C ARG A 182 19.73 23.76 13.89
N ARG A 183 19.24 23.91 15.13
CA ARG A 183 19.69 25.01 16.01
C ARG A 183 21.18 24.95 16.31
N GLU A 184 21.74 23.75 16.47
CA GLU A 184 23.19 23.59 16.64
C GLU A 184 23.98 24.00 15.40
N ILE A 185 23.49 23.67 14.20
CA ILE A 185 24.09 24.12 12.94
C ILE A 185 24.01 25.66 12.85
N ASP A 186 22.84 26.24 13.09
CA ASP A 186 22.63 27.70 13.06
C ASP A 186 23.60 28.42 14.03
N GLN A 187 23.80 27.86 15.24
CA GLN A 187 24.74 28.40 16.22
C GLN A 187 26.20 28.35 15.71
N LYS A 188 26.60 27.27 15.04
CA LYS A 188 27.95 27.16 14.45
C LYS A 188 28.14 28.06 13.23
N GLU A 189 27.07 28.33 12.47
CA GLU A 189 27.13 29.33 11.41
C GLU A 189 27.38 30.74 11.96
N VAL A 190 26.87 31.06 13.15
CA VAL A 190 27.22 32.30 13.86
C VAL A 190 28.71 32.32 14.20
N ASP A 191 29.28 31.23 14.70
CA ASP A 191 30.72 31.13 14.96
C ASP A 191 31.56 31.36 13.69
N ILE A 192 31.11 30.83 12.53
CA ILE A 192 31.76 31.10 11.23
C ILE A 192 31.74 32.59 10.89
N ARG A 193 30.62 33.29 11.13
CA ARG A 193 30.51 34.74 10.87
C ARG A 193 31.47 35.55 11.74
N VAL A 194 31.77 35.08 12.96
CA VAL A 194 32.74 35.72 13.85
C VAL A 194 34.19 35.39 13.45
N LEU A 195 34.47 34.15 13.05
CA LEU A 195 35.82 33.70 12.69
C LEU A 195 36.29 34.20 11.32
N ARG A 196 35.38 34.34 10.34
CA ARG A 196 35.73 34.72 8.97
C ARG A 196 36.40 36.10 8.87
N PRO A 197 35.92 37.17 9.55
CA PRO A 197 36.61 38.47 9.56
C PRO A 197 38.03 38.41 10.12
N LEU A 198 38.27 37.60 11.17
CA LEU A 198 39.59 37.43 11.79
C LEU A 198 40.63 36.84 10.82
N VAL A 199 40.20 36.00 9.88
CA VAL A 199 41.07 35.43 8.84
C VAL A 199 41.33 36.44 7.71
N ILE A 200 40.31 37.22 7.31
CA ILE A 200 40.39 38.13 6.15
C ILE A 200 41.16 39.42 6.48
N ASN A 201 40.89 40.04 7.63
CA ASN A 201 41.49 41.31 8.04
C ASN A 201 41.58 41.36 9.58
N PRO A 202 42.64 40.83 10.19
CA PRO A 202 42.84 40.95 11.63
C PRO A 202 43.22 42.38 12.07
N ASN A 203 43.50 43.30 11.14
CA ASN A 203 44.01 44.64 11.43
C ASN A 203 42.94 45.72 11.24
N ILE A 204 42.42 46.22 12.34
CA ILE A 204 41.84 47.56 12.40
C ILE A 204 42.54 48.25 13.58
N ASP A 205 43.52 49.10 13.23
CA ASP A 205 44.22 50.06 14.10
C ASP A 205 45.06 49.53 15.27
N GLU A 206 46.33 49.20 15.01
CA GLU A 206 47.31 48.93 16.06
C GLU A 206 48.04 50.19 16.55
N PRO A 207 47.82 50.65 17.80
CA PRO A 207 48.43 51.87 18.33
C PRO A 207 49.95 51.76 18.53
N GLU A 208 50.49 50.56 18.72
CA GLU A 208 51.93 50.34 18.96
C GLU A 208 52.79 50.61 17.72
N ILE A 209 52.31 50.25 16.53
CA ILE A 209 52.98 50.55 15.26
C ILE A 209 52.99 52.07 15.02
N LYS A 210 51.88 52.75 15.35
CA LYS A 210 51.77 54.21 15.26
C LYS A 210 52.79 54.91 16.18
N ILE A 211 52.90 54.48 17.44
CA ILE A 211 53.88 55.02 18.39
C ILE A 211 55.33 54.78 17.91
N ALA A 212 55.62 53.61 17.32
CA ALA A 212 56.94 53.31 16.79
C ALA A 212 57.29 54.16 15.55
N LEU A 213 56.32 54.38 14.65
CA LEU A 213 56.45 55.30 13.51
C LEU A 213 56.72 56.74 13.97
N ASP A 214 55.98 57.23 14.97
CA ASP A 214 56.18 58.56 15.53
C ASP A 214 57.61 58.74 16.07
N ARG A 215 58.15 57.72 16.77
CA ARG A 215 59.54 57.74 17.28
C ARG A 215 60.60 57.80 16.16
N VAL A 216 60.37 57.09 15.04
CA VAL A 216 61.27 57.19 13.88
C VAL A 216 61.22 58.60 13.29
N SER A 217 60.03 59.18 13.12
CA SER A 217 59.87 60.52 12.56
C SER A 217 60.58 61.59 13.40
N VAL A 218 60.52 61.49 14.73
CA VAL A 218 61.21 62.38 15.67
C VAL A 218 62.73 62.21 15.54
N ALA A 219 63.23 60.97 15.44
CA ALA A 219 64.66 60.70 15.30
C ALA A 219 65.23 61.16 13.94
N GLU A 220 64.46 61.05 12.86
CA GLU A 220 64.82 61.58 11.54
C GLU A 220 64.95 63.10 11.57
N ALA A 221 63.99 63.79 12.19
CA ALA A 221 64.03 65.23 12.37
C ALA A 221 65.24 65.67 13.23
N ALA A 222 65.58 64.92 14.28
CA ALA A 222 66.75 65.19 15.12
C ALA A 222 68.08 65.02 14.34
N LYS A 223 68.19 63.96 13.52
CA LYS A 223 69.35 63.74 12.65
C LYS A 223 69.50 64.85 11.60
N ALA A 224 68.42 65.24 10.93
CA ALA A 224 68.45 66.32 9.95
C ALA A 224 68.93 67.65 10.58
N ARG A 225 68.51 67.95 11.81
CA ARG A 225 69.00 69.12 12.58
C ARG A 225 70.49 69.00 12.93
N ALA A 226 70.96 67.81 13.33
CA ALA A 226 72.36 67.60 13.65
C ALA A 226 73.27 67.69 12.40
N ASP A 227 72.84 67.14 11.26
CA ASP A 227 73.56 67.19 9.98
C ASP A 227 73.64 68.63 9.44
N THR A 228 72.56 69.39 9.54
CA THR A 228 72.55 70.82 9.17
C THR A 228 73.45 71.65 10.08
N ALA A 229 73.47 71.39 11.39
CA ALA A 229 74.40 72.03 12.32
C ALA A 229 75.87 71.70 12.02
N LEU A 230 76.17 70.44 11.69
CA LEU A 230 77.51 70.03 11.27
C LEU A 230 77.93 70.68 9.95
N ALA A 231 77.04 70.77 8.97
CA ALA A 231 77.30 71.47 7.71
C ALA A 231 77.58 72.97 7.93
N ALA A 232 76.81 73.62 8.82
CA ALA A 232 77.03 75.02 9.21
C ALA A 232 78.37 75.22 9.94
N ALA A 233 78.73 74.31 10.87
CA ALA A 233 80.01 74.35 11.57
C ALA A 233 81.21 74.16 10.62
N ARG A 234 81.08 73.29 9.61
CA ARG A 234 82.09 73.11 8.55
C ARG A 234 82.24 74.33 7.65
N ARG A 235 81.13 74.97 7.26
CA ARG A 235 81.17 76.24 6.50
C ARG A 235 81.87 77.34 7.30
N MET A 236 81.51 77.51 8.58
CA MET A 236 82.18 78.46 9.47
C MET A 236 83.70 78.23 9.56
N ALA A 237 84.16 76.97 9.60
CA ALA A 237 85.58 76.66 9.59
C ALA A 237 86.26 76.88 8.22
N ALA A 238 85.54 76.67 7.11
CA ALA A 238 86.03 76.89 5.75
C ALA A 238 86.16 78.39 5.42
N ASP A 239 85.21 79.21 5.87
CA ASP A 239 85.24 80.67 5.71
C ASP A 239 86.46 81.29 6.41
N GLU A 240 86.92 80.70 7.52
CA GLU A 240 88.15 81.10 8.23
C GLU A 240 89.45 80.66 7.53
N LEU A 241 89.40 79.71 6.59
CA LEU A 241 90.55 79.22 5.82
C LEU A 241 90.75 79.93 4.47
N GLY A 242 89.75 80.69 3.98
CA GLY A 242 89.79 81.31 2.66
C GLY A 242 89.10 82.67 2.51
N GLY A 243 88.61 83.29 3.59
CA GLY A 243 87.90 84.58 3.55
C GLY A 243 88.79 85.82 3.70
N GLU A 244 88.35 86.94 3.14
CA GLU A 244 88.94 88.27 3.36
C GLU A 244 88.92 88.64 4.85
N CYS A 245 90.03 89.21 5.35
CA CYS A 245 90.20 89.60 6.76
C CYS A 245 89.20 90.71 7.18
N GLY A 246 88.04 90.30 7.67
CA GLY A 246 87.09 91.17 8.38
C GLY A 246 87.43 91.41 9.86
N PRO A 247 86.76 92.36 10.53
CA PRO A 247 87.04 92.73 11.92
C PRO A 247 86.78 91.58 12.90
N GLY A 248 87.79 91.22 13.69
CA GLY A 248 87.75 90.13 14.68
C GLY A 248 88.41 88.80 14.24
N LEU A 249 89.06 88.77 13.07
CA LEU A 249 89.81 87.62 12.55
C LEU A 249 91.31 87.76 12.83
N SER A 250 92.00 86.66 13.16
CA SER A 250 93.46 86.69 13.45
C SER A 250 94.34 86.76 12.21
N CYS A 251 93.76 86.61 11.00
CA CYS A 251 94.45 86.55 9.70
C CYS A 251 95.59 85.52 9.61
N ARG A 252 95.69 84.61 10.59
CA ARG A 252 96.63 83.49 10.61
C ARG A 252 95.86 82.21 10.34
N LEU A 253 96.20 81.57 9.23
CA LEU A 253 95.66 80.29 8.81
C LEU A 253 95.77 79.28 9.97
N GLY A 254 94.63 78.86 10.53
CA GLY A 254 94.59 77.76 11.50
C GLY A 254 94.89 78.08 12.98
N GLU A 255 95.02 79.34 13.41
CA GLU A 255 95.40 79.66 14.81
C GLU A 255 94.46 80.61 15.56
N GLY A 256 93.43 81.17 14.91
CA GLY A 256 92.53 82.17 15.51
C GLY A 256 91.53 81.64 16.54
N PRO A 257 91.03 82.49 17.46
CA PRO A 257 90.01 82.12 18.44
C PRO A 257 88.68 81.69 17.79
N ARG A 258 88.30 82.29 16.65
CA ARG A 258 87.14 81.83 15.85
C ARG A 258 87.37 80.47 15.21
N TRP A 259 88.59 80.20 14.72
CA TRP A 259 88.97 78.89 14.19
C TRP A 259 88.92 77.79 15.26
N ARG A 260 89.41 78.05 16.48
CA ARG A 260 89.29 77.11 17.61
C ARG A 260 87.83 76.85 17.99
N ALA A 261 87.03 77.91 18.12
CA ALA A 261 85.60 77.79 18.37
C ALA A 261 84.87 77.03 17.25
N ALA A 262 85.25 77.21 15.99
CA ALA A 262 84.71 76.46 14.86
C ALA A 262 85.11 74.98 14.91
N ARG A 263 86.36 74.67 15.32
CA ARG A 263 86.83 73.29 15.53
C ARG A 263 86.10 72.59 16.66
N ASP A 264 85.94 73.26 17.80
CA ASP A 264 85.20 72.73 18.95
C ASP A 264 83.73 72.50 18.58
N ARG A 265 83.14 73.41 17.78
CA ARG A 265 81.78 73.29 17.26
C ARG A 265 81.63 72.18 16.21
N ILE A 266 82.65 71.94 15.38
CA ILE A 266 82.70 70.76 14.51
C ILE A 266 82.74 69.49 15.36
N ALA A 267 83.61 69.41 16.37
CA ALA A 267 83.70 68.23 17.23
C ALA A 267 82.38 67.96 17.97
N SER A 268 81.77 68.98 18.56
CA SER A 268 80.48 68.86 19.24
C SER A 268 79.35 68.51 18.28
N SER A 269 79.35 69.05 17.05
CA SER A 269 78.31 68.75 16.05
C SER A 269 78.50 67.38 15.40
N GLN A 270 79.74 66.90 15.28
CA GLN A 270 80.05 65.53 14.88
C GLN A 270 79.56 64.54 15.94
N GLN A 271 79.80 64.84 17.21
CA GLN A 271 79.29 64.02 18.31
C GLN A 271 77.75 64.01 18.33
N ALA A 272 77.10 65.18 18.23
CA ALA A 272 75.65 65.27 18.16
C ALA A 272 75.05 64.56 16.92
N ALA A 273 75.71 64.64 15.76
CA ALA A 273 75.30 63.91 14.56
C ALA A 273 75.49 62.40 14.70
N ALA A 274 76.57 61.96 15.35
CA ALA A 274 76.79 60.54 15.65
C ALA A 274 75.72 60.01 16.63
N GLU A 275 75.42 60.75 17.70
CA GLU A 275 74.36 60.41 18.67
C GLU A 275 72.97 60.36 18.01
N ALA A 276 72.64 61.35 17.17
CA ALA A 276 71.37 61.36 16.43
C ALA A 276 71.27 60.22 15.39
N ALA A 277 72.39 59.86 14.75
CA ALA A 277 72.44 58.71 13.84
C ALA A 277 72.26 57.38 14.56
N ILE A 278 72.81 57.22 15.77
CA ILE A 278 72.58 56.06 16.65
C ILE A 278 71.10 56.01 17.06
N ALA A 279 70.54 57.12 17.55
CA ALA A 279 69.13 57.18 17.96
C ALA A 279 68.15 56.84 16.82
N LEU A 280 68.44 57.27 15.58
CA LEU A 280 67.65 56.89 14.41
C LEU A 280 67.76 55.40 14.10
N ARG A 281 68.97 54.82 14.14
CA ARG A 281 69.16 53.38 13.93
C ARG A 281 68.40 52.56 14.98
N ASP A 282 68.45 52.98 16.24
CA ASP A 282 67.73 52.32 17.34
C ASP A 282 66.21 52.42 17.18
N ALA A 283 65.70 53.58 16.75
CA ALA A 283 64.27 53.77 16.48
C ALA A 283 63.80 52.90 15.30
N GLN A 284 64.58 52.85 14.21
CA GLN A 284 64.29 51.99 13.06
C GLN A 284 64.36 50.50 13.42
N ALA A 285 65.33 50.09 14.24
CA ALA A 285 65.43 48.72 14.75
C ALA A 285 64.20 48.34 15.59
N LYS A 286 63.77 49.21 16.50
CA LYS A 286 62.54 49.01 17.30
C LYS A 286 61.28 48.93 16.45
N LEU A 287 61.14 49.77 15.41
CA LEU A 287 60.01 49.69 14.49
C LEU A 287 59.98 48.34 13.77
N ARG A 288 61.13 47.85 13.28
CA ARG A 288 61.24 46.52 12.66
C ARG A 288 60.89 45.41 13.64
N GLU A 289 61.40 45.47 14.87
CA GLU A 289 61.09 44.49 15.92
C GLU A 289 59.58 44.45 16.22
N VAL A 290 58.94 45.62 16.34
CA VAL A 290 57.47 45.72 16.55
C VAL A 290 56.72 45.15 15.35
N GLN A 291 57.12 45.49 14.12
CA GLN A 291 56.51 44.96 12.90
C GLN A 291 56.67 43.44 12.77
N GLU A 292 57.85 42.90 13.07
CA GLU A 292 58.12 41.47 13.04
C GLU A 292 57.33 40.73 14.12
N ARG A 293 57.31 41.26 15.35
CA ARG A 293 56.53 40.68 16.45
C ARG A 293 55.03 40.67 16.13
N LYS A 294 54.50 41.78 15.62
CA LYS A 294 53.08 41.90 15.25
C LYS A 294 52.72 41.03 14.07
N SER A 295 53.54 41.01 13.02
CA SER A 295 53.30 40.10 11.88
C SER A 295 53.38 38.63 12.29
N ALA A 296 54.25 38.25 13.23
CA ALA A 296 54.31 36.90 13.78
C ALA A 296 53.07 36.58 14.65
N GLU A 297 52.64 37.50 15.50
CA GLU A 297 51.42 37.37 16.32
C GLU A 297 50.17 37.26 15.43
N GLN A 298 50.04 38.13 14.43
CA GLN A 298 48.98 38.12 13.44
C GLN A 298 48.95 36.79 12.66
N LYS A 299 50.10 36.29 12.20
CA LYS A 299 50.19 34.97 11.54
C LYS A 299 49.69 33.84 12.46
N ARG A 300 50.05 33.87 13.74
CA ARG A 300 49.57 32.88 14.73
C ARG A 300 48.07 32.98 14.94
N GLN A 301 47.52 34.20 15.04
CA GLN A 301 46.08 34.43 15.18
C GLN A 301 45.32 33.97 13.94
N ILE A 302 45.79 34.29 12.74
CA ILE A 302 45.22 33.81 11.47
C ILE A 302 45.25 32.28 11.43
N GLN A 303 46.40 31.65 11.70
CA GLN A 303 46.51 30.19 11.70
C GLN A 303 45.57 29.51 12.71
N ALA A 304 45.43 30.08 13.92
CA ALA A 304 44.50 29.59 14.94
C ALA A 304 43.03 29.79 14.54
N ALA A 305 42.71 30.92 13.88
CA ALA A 305 41.37 31.18 13.35
C ALA A 305 41.04 30.26 12.17
N GLU A 306 42.00 29.99 11.28
CA GLU A 306 41.87 29.06 10.15
C GLU A 306 41.67 27.62 10.62
N SER A 307 42.46 27.15 11.61
CA SER A 307 42.30 25.81 12.16
C SER A 307 40.93 25.64 12.81
N ARG A 308 40.51 26.62 13.62
CA ARG A 308 39.18 26.62 14.25
C ARG A 308 38.05 26.72 13.23
N LEU A 309 38.20 27.54 12.19
CA LEU A 309 37.23 27.65 11.10
C LEU A 309 37.08 26.31 10.38
N LYS A 310 38.18 25.61 10.10
CA LYS A 310 38.17 24.29 9.48
C LYS A 310 37.47 23.25 10.37
N GLU A 311 37.72 23.27 11.67
CA GLU A 311 37.04 22.40 12.65
C GLU A 311 35.53 22.68 12.73
N VAL A 312 35.11 23.94 12.71
CA VAL A 312 33.68 24.30 12.72
C VAL A 312 33.01 23.85 11.42
N LEU A 313 33.63 24.07 10.26
CA LEU A 313 33.10 23.65 8.97
C LEU A 313 32.98 22.12 8.86
N THR A 314 33.96 21.35 9.33
CA THR A 314 33.87 19.88 9.33
C THR A 314 32.77 19.39 10.27
N ALA A 315 32.60 20.06 11.42
CA ALA A 315 31.53 19.74 12.35
C ALA A 315 30.13 20.06 11.81
N ILE A 316 29.96 21.17 11.06
CA ILE A 316 28.71 21.48 10.36
C ILE A 316 28.41 20.41 9.30
N ALA A 317 29.37 20.08 8.44
CA ALA A 317 29.15 19.06 7.40
C ALA A 317 28.75 17.69 8.00
N ALA A 318 29.34 17.32 9.14
CA ALA A 318 28.95 16.10 9.86
C ALA A 318 27.52 16.18 10.42
N GLN A 319 27.12 17.32 11.00
CA GLN A 319 25.76 17.53 11.50
C GLN A 319 24.72 17.62 10.37
N GLU A 320 25.05 18.22 9.22
CA GLU A 320 24.19 18.24 8.03
C GLU A 320 23.95 16.82 7.49
N ALA A 321 24.99 15.98 7.45
CA ALA A 321 24.84 14.58 7.06
C ALA A 321 23.94 13.80 8.03
N GLN A 322 24.07 14.05 9.34
CA GLN A 322 23.17 13.49 10.35
C GLN A 322 21.73 14.00 10.21
N LEU A 323 21.55 15.29 9.91
CA LEU A 323 20.24 15.89 9.68
C LEU A 323 19.56 15.26 8.45
N ALA A 324 20.29 15.07 7.36
CA ALA A 324 19.79 14.40 6.16
C ALA A 324 19.37 12.95 6.43
N LEU A 325 20.15 12.21 7.22
CA LEU A 325 19.80 10.86 7.65
C LEU A 325 18.53 10.84 8.51
N LEU A 326 18.42 11.74 9.51
CA LEU A 326 17.24 11.86 10.35
C LEU A 326 15.99 12.26 9.55
N ALA A 327 16.13 13.17 8.57
CA ALA A 327 15.06 13.58 7.69
C ALA A 327 14.55 12.42 6.82
N SER A 328 15.47 11.63 6.25
CA SER A 328 15.14 10.41 5.49
C SER A 328 14.40 9.38 6.38
N ASN A 329 14.92 9.12 7.58
CA ASN A 329 14.31 8.18 8.52
C ASN A 329 12.91 8.65 8.97
N HIS A 330 12.73 9.94 9.22
CA HIS A 330 11.43 10.51 9.55
C HIS A 330 10.44 10.35 8.39
N GLN A 331 10.87 10.57 7.15
CA GLN A 331 10.03 10.34 5.98
C GLN A 331 9.61 8.86 5.85
N LEU A 332 10.53 7.93 6.11
CA LEU A 332 10.21 6.50 6.14
C LEU A 332 9.23 6.17 7.27
N GLN A 333 9.37 6.78 8.45
CA GLN A 333 8.43 6.62 9.57
C GLN A 333 7.02 7.13 9.22
N LEU A 334 6.92 8.26 8.51
CA LEU A 334 5.64 8.81 8.06
C LEU A 334 4.94 7.89 7.03
N LEU A 335 5.69 7.39 6.05
CA LEU A 335 5.16 6.48 5.03
C LEU A 335 4.73 5.13 5.62
N ASP A 336 5.42 4.67 6.67
CA ASP A 336 5.18 3.37 7.28
C ASP A 336 4.22 3.42 8.50
N ARG A 337 3.75 4.62 8.85
CA ARG A 337 2.96 4.87 10.06
C ARG A 337 1.73 3.98 10.14
N ASP A 338 0.88 3.98 9.11
CA ASP A 338 -0.40 3.29 9.16
C ASP A 338 -0.23 1.77 9.19
N ARG A 339 0.79 1.23 8.52
CA ARG A 339 1.14 -0.19 8.57
C ARG A 339 1.59 -0.59 9.97
N LYS A 340 2.52 0.17 10.58
CA LYS A 340 2.99 -0.11 11.94
C LYS A 340 1.89 0.04 12.99
N VAL A 341 1.00 1.01 12.82
CA VAL A 341 -0.20 1.14 13.67
C VAL A 341 -1.07 -0.10 13.52
N ALA A 342 -1.34 -0.57 12.30
CA ALA A 342 -2.14 -1.77 12.08
C ALA A 342 -1.48 -3.03 12.69
N GLU A 343 -0.17 -3.22 12.50
CA GLU A 343 0.60 -4.32 13.10
C GLU A 343 0.57 -4.27 14.63
N ALA A 344 0.75 -3.08 15.23
CA ALA A 344 0.69 -2.91 16.68
C ALA A 344 -0.72 -3.16 17.24
N VAL A 345 -1.77 -2.74 16.52
CA VAL A 345 -3.15 -3.02 16.88
C VAL A 345 -3.43 -4.53 16.84
N MET A 346 -3.00 -5.23 15.79
CA MET A 346 -3.19 -6.68 15.67
C MET A 346 -2.39 -7.48 16.71
N ALA A 347 -1.27 -6.94 17.19
CA ALA A 347 -0.44 -7.57 18.22
C ALA A 347 -0.93 -7.33 19.66
N ASP A 348 -1.85 -6.38 19.90
CA ASP A 348 -2.37 -6.11 21.24
C ASP A 348 -3.31 -7.24 21.69
N PRO A 349 -3.17 -7.78 22.92
CA PRO A 349 -4.03 -8.87 23.41
C PRO A 349 -5.51 -8.49 23.55
N ARG A 350 -5.85 -7.20 23.61
CA ARG A 350 -7.23 -6.70 23.65
C ARG A 350 -7.85 -6.54 22.25
N HIS A 351 -7.08 -6.81 21.20
CA HIS A 351 -7.53 -6.70 19.83
C HIS A 351 -8.72 -7.63 19.56
N VAL A 352 -9.80 -7.06 19.04
CA VAL A 352 -10.93 -7.82 18.52
C VAL A 352 -10.77 -7.91 17.00
N ALA A 353 -10.55 -9.13 16.51
CA ALA A 353 -10.39 -9.38 15.08
C ALA A 353 -11.63 -8.89 14.31
N ARG A 354 -11.41 -8.40 13.10
CA ARG A 354 -12.49 -7.98 12.20
C ARG A 354 -13.43 -9.17 11.96
N GLU A 355 -14.72 -8.98 12.20
CA GLU A 355 -15.73 -10.01 11.90
C GLU A 355 -15.87 -10.18 10.39
N GLU A 356 -15.21 -11.19 9.85
CA GLU A 356 -15.30 -11.56 8.44
C GLU A 356 -16.25 -12.75 8.26
N GLY A 357 -16.97 -12.76 7.14
CA GLY A 357 -17.86 -13.86 6.76
C GLY A 357 -19.27 -13.44 6.40
N LEU A 358 -20.11 -14.42 6.09
CA LEU A 358 -21.48 -14.18 5.65
C LEU A 358 -22.37 -13.60 6.76
N LEU A 359 -22.25 -14.12 7.98
CA LEU A 359 -23.11 -13.70 9.10
C LEU A 359 -22.86 -12.24 9.47
N SER A 360 -21.61 -11.78 9.49
CA SER A 360 -21.29 -10.37 9.76
C SER A 360 -21.82 -9.48 8.63
N ARG A 361 -21.68 -9.88 7.37
CA ARG A 361 -22.26 -9.19 6.21
C ARG A 361 -23.79 -9.10 6.26
N LEU A 362 -24.49 -10.17 6.65
CA LEU A 362 -25.94 -10.17 6.83
C LEU A 362 -26.36 -9.26 7.99
N SER A 363 -25.62 -9.29 9.10
CA SER A 363 -25.89 -8.41 10.25
C SER A 363 -25.70 -6.93 9.89
N ALA A 364 -24.67 -6.62 9.10
CA ALA A 364 -24.40 -5.28 8.60
C ALA A 364 -25.46 -4.84 7.59
N LEU A 365 -25.88 -5.70 6.66
CA LEU A 365 -27.00 -5.42 5.76
C LEU A 365 -28.28 -5.14 6.56
N LYS A 366 -28.58 -5.92 7.60
CA LYS A 366 -29.73 -5.69 8.47
C LYS A 366 -29.69 -4.30 9.14
N ARG A 367 -28.52 -3.84 9.58
CA ARG A 367 -28.34 -2.48 10.12
C ARG A 367 -28.51 -1.42 9.04
N LEU A 368 -27.99 -1.66 7.83
CA LEU A 368 -28.20 -0.74 6.70
C LEU A 368 -29.68 -0.65 6.32
N MET A 369 -30.45 -1.73 6.47
CA MET A 369 -31.90 -1.73 6.26
C MET A 369 -32.68 -0.93 7.33
N GLU A 370 -32.04 -0.39 8.37
CA GLU A 370 -32.65 0.62 9.23
C GLU A 370 -32.88 1.93 8.46
N ASP A 371 -32.13 2.18 7.37
CA ASP A 371 -32.43 3.22 6.40
C ASP A 371 -33.61 2.79 5.50
N PRO A 372 -34.72 3.54 5.47
CA PRO A 372 -35.89 3.23 4.65
C PRO A 372 -35.57 3.07 3.17
N SER A 373 -34.61 3.84 2.64
CA SER A 373 -34.23 3.79 1.23
C SER A 373 -33.54 2.47 0.86
N VAL A 374 -32.63 2.00 1.71
CA VAL A 374 -31.94 0.72 1.57
C VAL A 374 -32.94 -0.43 1.72
N SER A 375 -33.80 -0.37 2.74
CA SER A 375 -34.82 -1.40 2.96
C SER A 375 -35.77 -1.54 1.76
N MET A 376 -36.24 -0.42 1.20
CA MET A 376 -37.10 -0.39 0.02
C MET A 376 -36.40 -1.03 -1.18
N LEU A 377 -35.12 -0.74 -1.41
CA LEU A 377 -34.38 -1.35 -2.52
C LEU A 377 -34.21 -2.86 -2.32
N VAL A 378 -33.91 -3.32 -1.11
CA VAL A 378 -33.83 -4.76 -0.80
C VAL A 378 -35.18 -5.44 -1.05
N TYR A 379 -36.29 -4.86 -0.57
CA TYR A 379 -37.63 -5.41 -0.83
C TYR A 379 -38.04 -5.39 -2.31
N LEU A 380 -37.59 -4.39 -3.08
CA LEU A 380 -37.79 -4.36 -4.52
C LEU A 380 -37.02 -5.49 -5.21
N LEU A 381 -35.79 -5.79 -4.78
CA LEU A 381 -35.04 -6.93 -5.27
C LEU A 381 -35.74 -8.24 -4.91
N ASP A 382 -36.18 -8.42 -3.66
CA ASP A 382 -36.95 -9.58 -3.22
C ASP A 382 -38.19 -9.79 -4.11
N GLY A 383 -39.00 -8.75 -4.27
CA GLY A 383 -40.19 -8.78 -5.10
C GLY A 383 -39.89 -9.11 -6.57
N PHE A 384 -38.83 -8.53 -7.13
CA PHE A 384 -38.40 -8.79 -8.51
C PHE A 384 -38.00 -10.25 -8.71
N PHE A 385 -37.17 -10.82 -7.83
CA PHE A 385 -36.76 -12.22 -7.92
C PHE A 385 -37.93 -13.19 -7.68
N MET A 386 -38.83 -12.86 -6.75
CA MET A 386 -40.06 -13.64 -6.55
C MET A 386 -40.94 -13.64 -7.80
N LEU A 387 -41.12 -12.49 -8.46
CA LEU A 387 -41.88 -12.40 -9.70
C LEU A 387 -41.23 -13.18 -10.84
N LEU A 388 -39.90 -13.13 -10.96
CA LEU A 388 -39.16 -13.91 -11.96
C LEU A 388 -39.35 -15.42 -11.76
N GLU A 389 -39.13 -15.91 -10.54
CA GLU A 389 -39.30 -17.34 -10.24
C GLU A 389 -40.76 -17.79 -10.41
N LEU A 390 -41.72 -16.98 -9.95
CA LEU A 390 -43.14 -17.25 -10.14
C LEU A 390 -43.51 -17.29 -11.63
N SER A 391 -42.98 -16.38 -12.45
CA SER A 391 -43.22 -16.35 -13.90
C SER A 391 -42.68 -17.60 -14.58
N ALA A 392 -41.51 -18.10 -14.15
CA ALA A 392 -40.92 -19.32 -14.68
C ALA A 392 -41.75 -20.56 -14.31
N VAL A 393 -42.27 -20.62 -13.08
CA VAL A 393 -43.16 -21.69 -12.62
C VAL A 393 -44.50 -21.65 -13.37
N CYS A 394 -45.15 -20.49 -13.49
CA CYS A 394 -46.41 -20.33 -14.22
C CYS A 394 -46.26 -20.64 -15.71
N GLY A 395 -45.19 -20.17 -16.36
CA GLY A 395 -44.92 -20.43 -17.77
C GLY A 395 -44.79 -21.92 -18.09
N LYS A 396 -44.12 -22.68 -17.21
CA LYS A 396 -43.95 -24.14 -17.36
C LYS A 396 -45.24 -24.92 -17.14
N MET A 397 -46.11 -24.46 -16.25
CA MET A 397 -47.32 -25.21 -15.86
C MET A 397 -48.56 -24.90 -16.67
N ILE A 398 -48.70 -23.67 -17.19
CA ILE A 398 -49.97 -23.20 -17.76
C ILE A 398 -49.89 -22.99 -19.27
N ALA A 399 -48.75 -22.50 -19.79
CA ALA A 399 -48.71 -21.91 -21.13
C ALA A 399 -48.27 -22.86 -22.27
N LEU A 400 -47.59 -23.97 -21.96
CA LEU A 400 -46.91 -24.82 -22.96
C LEU A 400 -47.17 -26.32 -22.77
N VAL A 401 -48.42 -26.71 -22.49
CA VAL A 401 -48.78 -28.14 -22.38
C VAL A 401 -49.02 -28.72 -23.79
N PRO A 402 -48.21 -29.69 -24.25
CA PRO A 402 -48.41 -30.33 -25.56
C PRO A 402 -49.48 -31.42 -25.43
N MET A 403 -50.75 -31.02 -25.54
CA MET A 403 -51.91 -31.85 -25.17
C MET A 403 -51.92 -33.21 -25.87
N GLU A 404 -51.64 -33.25 -27.18
CA GLU A 404 -51.70 -34.48 -27.95
C GLU A 404 -50.51 -35.42 -27.64
N TYR A 405 -49.32 -34.85 -27.41
CA TYR A 405 -48.17 -35.59 -26.89
C TYR A 405 -48.46 -36.19 -25.52
N THR A 406 -49.03 -35.41 -24.59
CA THR A 406 -49.34 -35.89 -23.23
C THR A 406 -50.37 -37.02 -23.25
N ARG A 407 -51.38 -36.93 -24.12
CA ARG A 407 -52.36 -38.00 -24.35
C ARG A 407 -51.68 -39.28 -24.83
N LYS A 408 -50.88 -39.20 -25.89
CA LYS A 408 -50.16 -40.37 -26.46
C LYS A 408 -49.16 -40.97 -25.49
N LEU A 409 -48.51 -40.15 -24.66
CA LEU A 409 -47.62 -40.62 -23.59
C LEU A 409 -48.36 -41.53 -22.62
N VAL A 410 -49.51 -41.08 -22.10
CA VAL A 410 -50.34 -41.85 -21.16
C VAL A 410 -50.93 -43.10 -21.82
N GLU A 411 -51.40 -43.01 -23.07
CA GLU A 411 -51.89 -44.18 -23.82
C GLU A 411 -50.81 -45.26 -23.97
N ARG A 412 -49.58 -44.86 -24.31
CA ARG A 412 -48.44 -45.77 -24.40
C ARG A 412 -48.18 -46.45 -23.06
N ASP A 413 -48.13 -45.68 -21.98
CA ASP A 413 -47.79 -46.19 -20.65
C ASP A 413 -48.89 -47.12 -20.11
N LEU A 414 -50.17 -46.77 -20.32
CA LEU A 414 -51.32 -47.65 -20.04
C LEU A 414 -51.28 -48.95 -20.87
N SER A 415 -50.93 -48.87 -22.15
CA SER A 415 -50.76 -50.06 -23.00
C SER A 415 -49.61 -50.95 -22.51
N GLY A 416 -48.54 -50.35 -21.99
CA GLY A 416 -47.40 -51.03 -21.39
C GLY A 416 -47.80 -51.74 -20.09
N ALA A 417 -48.47 -51.02 -19.20
CA ALA A 417 -48.99 -51.57 -17.94
C ALA A 417 -49.97 -52.72 -18.18
N LYS A 418 -50.88 -52.60 -19.16
CA LYS A 418 -51.80 -53.68 -19.54
C LYS A 418 -51.05 -54.92 -20.06
N ARG A 419 -50.02 -54.73 -20.89
CA ARG A 419 -49.17 -55.84 -21.36
C ARG A 419 -48.41 -56.50 -20.22
N ALA A 420 -47.86 -55.71 -19.29
CA ALA A 420 -47.17 -56.23 -18.11
C ALA A 420 -48.13 -57.00 -17.18
N ALA A 421 -49.32 -56.47 -16.91
CA ALA A 421 -50.35 -57.15 -16.14
C ALA A 421 -50.81 -58.45 -16.81
N ASN A 422 -50.98 -58.45 -18.14
CA ASN A 422 -51.31 -59.66 -18.88
C ASN A 422 -50.17 -60.69 -18.84
N ARG A 423 -48.90 -60.25 -18.89
CA ARG A 423 -47.73 -61.13 -18.71
C ARG A 423 -47.71 -61.77 -17.33
N LEU A 424 -48.00 -60.99 -16.28
CA LEU A 424 -48.09 -61.50 -14.91
C LEU A 424 -49.26 -62.48 -14.74
N LYS A 425 -50.41 -62.20 -15.36
CA LYS A 425 -51.55 -63.13 -15.39
C LYS A 425 -51.25 -64.42 -16.16
N SER A 426 -50.55 -64.32 -17.29
CA SER A 426 -50.19 -65.47 -18.12
C SER A 426 -49.01 -66.27 -17.57
N ALA A 427 -48.18 -65.68 -16.70
CA ALA A 427 -47.10 -66.38 -16.01
C ALA A 427 -47.61 -67.39 -14.96
N GLY A 428 -48.93 -67.50 -14.77
CA GLY A 428 -49.55 -68.35 -13.76
C GLY A 428 -49.35 -67.79 -12.34
N PRO A 429 -49.99 -68.38 -11.32
CA PRO A 429 -49.55 -68.15 -9.95
C PRO A 429 -48.08 -68.54 -9.90
N VAL A 430 -47.21 -67.58 -9.52
CA VAL A 430 -45.83 -67.88 -9.15
C VAL A 430 -45.94 -69.10 -8.23
N ALA A 431 -45.42 -70.25 -8.68
CA ALA A 431 -45.32 -71.43 -7.85
C ALA A 431 -44.78 -70.92 -6.52
N THR A 432 -45.60 -71.01 -5.47
CA THR A 432 -45.16 -70.76 -4.10
C THR A 432 -43.81 -71.42 -4.01
N LEU A 433 -42.74 -70.63 -3.89
CA LEU A 433 -41.42 -71.13 -3.59
C LEU A 433 -41.66 -72.13 -2.46
N ASP A 434 -41.46 -73.41 -2.75
CA ASP A 434 -41.56 -74.44 -1.74
C ASP A 434 -40.77 -73.93 -0.55
N ALA A 435 -41.42 -73.94 0.62
CA ALA A 435 -40.85 -73.50 1.87
C ALA A 435 -39.40 -73.99 1.93
N PRO A 436 -38.42 -73.14 2.30
CA PRO A 436 -37.03 -73.52 2.27
C PRO A 436 -36.87 -74.84 3.00
N THR A 437 -36.55 -75.90 2.25
CA THR A 437 -36.21 -77.21 2.81
C THR A 437 -35.21 -76.95 3.90
N ALA A 438 -35.59 -77.26 5.14
CA ALA A 438 -34.77 -77.06 6.32
C ALA A 438 -33.36 -77.56 6.01
N GLN A 439 -32.40 -76.63 5.93
CA GLN A 439 -31.00 -76.99 5.93
C GLN A 439 -30.76 -77.77 7.23
N PRO A 440 -30.09 -78.94 7.17
CA PRO A 440 -29.76 -79.67 8.38
C PRO A 440 -28.91 -78.76 9.27
N ALA A 441 -29.27 -78.68 10.54
CA ALA A 441 -28.62 -77.88 11.56
C ALA A 441 -27.10 -78.05 11.46
N MET A 442 -26.41 -76.98 11.06
CA MET A 442 -24.97 -76.89 11.14
C MET A 442 -24.61 -76.96 12.62
N LYS A 443 -23.99 -78.08 12.99
CA LYS A 443 -23.49 -78.39 14.33
C LYS A 443 -22.55 -77.26 14.74
N ILE A 444 -22.96 -76.45 15.71
CA ILE A 444 -22.08 -75.48 16.37
C ILE A 444 -21.07 -76.32 17.15
N GLU A 445 -19.85 -76.43 16.62
CA GLU A 445 -18.71 -76.93 17.39
C GLU A 445 -18.26 -75.85 18.37
N ASP A 446 -18.05 -76.29 19.62
CA ASP A 446 -17.63 -75.49 20.76
C ASP A 446 -16.34 -74.70 20.49
N PRO A 447 -16.23 -73.43 20.94
CA PRO A 447 -14.99 -72.68 20.87
C PRO A 447 -14.06 -73.11 22.01
N ALA A 448 -13.23 -74.12 21.74
CA ALA A 448 -12.10 -74.47 22.58
C ALA A 448 -10.83 -73.70 22.12
N THR A 449 -10.48 -72.70 22.92
CA THR A 449 -9.12 -72.37 23.41
C THR A 449 -7.94 -72.12 22.44
N ALA A 450 -7.34 -70.93 22.63
CA ALA A 450 -5.94 -70.50 22.43
C ALA A 450 -5.57 -69.79 21.10
N PRO A 451 -4.50 -68.97 21.05
CA PRO A 451 -3.78 -68.16 22.07
C PRO A 451 -3.77 -66.64 21.71
N PRO A 452 -3.14 -65.73 22.50
CA PRO A 452 -3.12 -64.31 22.19
C PRO A 452 -1.97 -63.97 21.22
N ASP A 453 -2.30 -63.48 20.03
CA ASP A 453 -1.31 -62.89 19.13
C ASP A 453 -1.26 -61.38 19.31
N ASP A 454 -0.21 -60.96 20.00
CA ASP A 454 0.43 -59.66 19.87
C ASP A 454 0.82 -59.42 18.40
N ALA A 455 0.18 -58.45 17.75
CA ALA A 455 0.74 -57.80 16.58
C ALA A 455 0.22 -56.37 16.47
N SER A 456 1.03 -55.45 16.98
CA SER A 456 0.90 -54.02 16.68
C SER A 456 0.95 -53.76 15.17
N PRO A 457 0.18 -52.80 14.63
CA PRO A 457 0.27 -52.44 13.22
C PRO A 457 1.65 -51.82 12.91
N PRO A 458 2.29 -52.15 11.77
CA PRO A 458 3.47 -51.43 11.34
C PRO A 458 3.06 -49.99 10.99
N ALA A 459 3.62 -49.04 11.73
CA ALA A 459 3.65 -47.65 11.34
C ALA A 459 4.34 -47.55 9.98
N VAL A 460 3.56 -47.25 8.93
CA VAL A 460 4.10 -46.83 7.64
C VAL A 460 4.68 -45.43 7.84
N VAL A 461 5.95 -45.38 8.22
CA VAL A 461 6.78 -44.18 8.13
C VAL A 461 6.96 -43.88 6.66
N ARG A 462 6.17 -42.91 6.16
CA ARG A 462 6.34 -42.35 4.84
C ARG A 462 7.54 -41.42 4.90
N GLU A 463 8.70 -41.91 4.46
CA GLU A 463 9.90 -41.10 4.25
C GLU A 463 9.55 -39.97 3.27
N MET A 464 9.62 -38.72 3.75
CA MET A 464 9.62 -37.55 2.88
C MET A 464 10.99 -37.48 2.18
N PRO A 465 11.04 -37.40 0.85
CA PRO A 465 12.29 -37.12 0.16
C PRO A 465 12.73 -35.69 0.48
N THR A 466 13.80 -35.57 1.26
CA THR A 466 14.66 -34.39 1.34
C THR A 466 15.15 -34.05 -0.07
N THR A 467 14.47 -33.12 -0.72
CA THR A 467 14.99 -32.42 -1.89
C THR A 467 15.75 -31.19 -1.42
N THR A 468 17.03 -31.21 -1.76
CA THR A 468 18.01 -30.15 -1.61
C THR A 468 17.53 -28.82 -2.19
N PRO A 469 18.00 -27.67 -1.65
CA PRO A 469 17.60 -26.35 -2.10
C PRO A 469 18.16 -26.08 -3.49
N ASN A 470 17.29 -25.95 -4.49
CA ASN A 470 17.66 -25.48 -5.81
C ASN A 470 17.98 -23.97 -5.74
N PRO A 471 19.04 -23.48 -6.41
CA PRO A 471 19.54 -22.13 -6.21
C PRO A 471 18.69 -21.10 -6.96
N LEU A 472 18.41 -19.99 -6.27
CA LEU A 472 18.16 -18.64 -6.78
C LEU A 472 17.71 -18.54 -8.25
N ILE A 473 16.40 -18.63 -8.47
CA ILE A 473 15.78 -18.04 -9.66
C ILE A 473 15.97 -16.52 -9.55
N ARG A 474 16.94 -15.99 -10.31
CA ARG A 474 17.06 -14.57 -10.59
C ARG A 474 15.79 -14.13 -11.32
N LEU A 475 14.86 -13.52 -10.59
CA LEU A 475 13.80 -12.71 -11.17
C LEU A 475 14.45 -11.56 -11.97
N ARG A 476 14.41 -11.69 -13.30
CA ARG A 476 14.75 -10.64 -14.24
C ARG A 476 13.81 -9.46 -13.97
N ARG A 477 14.35 -8.37 -13.41
CA ARG A 477 13.62 -7.09 -13.31
C ARG A 477 13.16 -6.69 -14.72
N PRO A 478 11.88 -6.37 -14.93
CA PRO A 478 11.47 -5.69 -16.16
C PRO A 478 12.17 -4.32 -16.24
N PRO A 479 12.56 -3.86 -17.44
CA PRO A 479 13.23 -2.58 -17.60
C PRO A 479 12.31 -1.45 -17.12
N GLY A 480 12.90 -0.55 -16.33
CA GLY A 480 12.19 0.50 -15.60
C GLY A 480 11.35 1.38 -16.52
N ARG A 481 10.03 1.40 -16.27
CA ARG A 481 9.21 2.56 -16.60
C ARG A 481 9.55 3.65 -15.60
N ARG A 482 10.26 4.69 -16.06
CA ARG A 482 10.38 5.95 -15.34
C ARG A 482 8.97 6.46 -15.08
N TRP A 483 8.58 6.47 -13.82
CA TRP A 483 7.37 7.17 -13.38
C TRP A 483 7.68 8.67 -13.49
N ARG A 484 7.06 9.35 -14.47
CA ARG A 484 7.00 10.82 -14.51
C ARG A 484 5.81 11.25 -13.65
N PRO A 485 5.98 12.11 -12.63
CA PRO A 485 4.84 12.76 -12.00
C PRO A 485 4.11 13.62 -13.05
N PRO A 486 2.77 13.57 -13.12
CA PRO A 486 2.00 14.49 -13.94
C PRO A 486 1.92 15.83 -13.21
N GLY A 487 2.36 16.93 -13.85
CA GLY A 487 2.07 18.29 -13.34
C GLY A 487 3.16 19.36 -13.43
N LEU A 488 4.10 19.31 -14.38
CA LEU A 488 4.96 20.45 -14.71
C LEU A 488 4.99 20.64 -16.22
N ASP A 489 3.84 21.08 -16.76
CA ASP A 489 3.85 21.85 -17.99
C ASP A 489 3.92 23.32 -17.58
N GLU A 490 5.12 23.88 -17.69
CA GLU A 490 5.31 25.32 -17.82
C GLU A 490 4.47 25.84 -18.99
N PRO A 491 3.96 27.08 -18.86
CA PRO A 491 4.28 27.99 -19.93
C PRO A 491 4.68 29.37 -19.41
N ARG A 492 5.89 29.80 -19.76
CA ARG A 492 6.16 31.17 -20.20
C ARG A 492 7.16 31.11 -21.35
N PRO A 493 6.89 31.82 -22.46
CA PRO A 493 7.28 33.23 -22.45
C PRO A 493 6.19 34.15 -23.03
N VAL A 494 6.05 35.33 -22.43
CA VAL A 494 5.52 36.50 -23.13
C VAL A 494 6.52 37.63 -22.86
N ASP A 495 7.45 37.80 -23.80
CA ASP A 495 8.06 39.09 -24.07
C ASP A 495 7.08 39.89 -24.94
N GLY A 496 6.94 41.19 -24.65
CA GLY A 496 6.36 42.13 -25.60
C GLY A 496 5.63 43.34 -25.01
N GLY A 497 6.41 44.37 -24.64
CA GLY A 497 6.27 45.74 -25.17
C GLY A 497 5.05 46.63 -24.85
N SER A 498 5.37 47.91 -24.58
CA SER A 498 4.54 49.15 -24.61
C SER A 498 3.40 49.24 -23.59
N VAL A 499 3.28 50.27 -22.74
CA VAL A 499 3.51 51.72 -22.87
C VAL A 499 4.16 52.28 -21.60
#